data_AF-D7VKP0-F1
#
_entry.id   AF-D7VKP0-F1
#
_cell.length_a   1.000
_cell.length_b   1.000
_cell.length_c   1.000
_cell.angle_alpha   90.00
_cell.angle_beta   90.00
_cell.angle_gamma   90.00
#
_symmetry.space_group_name_H-M   'P 1'
#
loop_
_entity.id
_entity.type
_entity.pdbx_description
1 polymer ?
#
loop_
_entity_poly.entity_id
_entity_poly.type
_entity_poly.pdbx_seq_one_letter_code
_entity_poly.pdbx_strand_id
1 'polypeptide(L)'
;MTTVWFYKTFDALSTNQLYQILKLRNEVFVVEQNCPYLDCDNKDQKCDHLWAMINNDIAAYARIVPAGVSFKEVSIGRVLSNPAYRKQKIGRELMRRAVDNIMDQYGAVDIRIGAQLYLKAFYESFGFQQASEEYLEDGIPHIEMLRKPH
;
A
#
# COMPACT_ATOMS: atom_id res chain seq x y z
N MET A 1 21.87 8.63 0.83
CA MET A 1 21.61 7.18 0.94
C MET A 1 20.91 6.75 -0.33
N THR A 2 21.35 5.65 -0.96
CA THR A 2 20.74 5.17 -2.20
C THR A 2 19.49 4.37 -1.87
N THR A 3 18.35 4.77 -2.42
CA THR A 3 17.09 4.01 -2.31
C THR A 3 16.97 3.09 -3.50
N VAL A 4 16.78 1.79 -3.26
CA VAL A 4 16.54 0.80 -4.31
C VAL A 4 15.08 0.37 -4.26
N TRP A 5 14.40 0.38 -5.40
CA TRP A 5 12.99 0.03 -5.53
C TRP A 5 12.81 -1.33 -6.18
N PHE A 6 11.82 -2.08 -5.71
CA PHE A 6 11.48 -3.40 -6.21
C PHE A 6 9.97 -3.49 -6.45
N TYR A 7 9.60 -4.18 -7.51
CA TYR A 7 8.22 -4.52 -7.85
C TYR A 7 8.19 -5.99 -8.25
N LYS A 8 7.44 -6.83 -7.55
CA LYS A 8 7.41 -8.28 -7.78
C LYS A 8 6.03 -8.88 -7.52
N THR A 9 5.68 -9.91 -8.28
CA THR A 9 4.60 -10.84 -7.93
C THR A 9 4.94 -11.60 -6.65
N PHE A 10 3.93 -12.16 -5.98
CA PHE A 10 4.14 -13.00 -4.79
C PHE A 10 5.16 -14.14 -5.02
N ASP A 11 5.01 -14.90 -6.11
CA ASP A 11 5.88 -16.05 -6.41
C ASP A 11 7.33 -15.66 -6.73
N ALA A 12 7.58 -14.38 -7.08
CA ALA A 12 8.93 -13.87 -7.34
C ALA A 12 9.65 -13.35 -6.07
N LEU A 13 8.95 -13.30 -4.93
CA LEU A 13 9.54 -12.96 -3.64
C LEU A 13 10.41 -14.13 -3.14
N SER A 14 11.61 -13.82 -2.66
CA SER A 14 12.35 -14.79 -1.84
C SER A 14 11.70 -14.89 -0.46
N THR A 15 11.92 -16.00 0.24
CA THR A 15 11.44 -16.18 1.62
C THR A 15 11.90 -15.05 2.54
N ASN A 16 13.13 -14.55 2.34
CA ASN A 16 13.67 -13.43 3.12
C ASN A 16 12.92 -12.11 2.82
N GLN A 17 12.59 -11.85 1.55
CA GLN A 17 11.83 -10.67 1.16
C GLN A 17 10.41 -10.73 1.73
N LEU A 18 9.74 -11.88 1.60
CA LEU A 18 8.42 -12.11 2.17
C LEU A 18 8.43 -11.89 3.69
N TYR A 19 9.40 -12.48 4.39
CA TYR A 19 9.50 -12.33 5.85
C TYR A 19 9.71 -10.87 6.28
N GLN A 20 10.59 -10.12 5.59
CA GLN A 20 10.81 -8.71 5.90
C GLN A 20 9.54 -7.86 5.68
N ILE A 21 8.80 -8.11 4.60
CA ILE A 21 7.52 -7.43 4.31
C ILE A 21 6.50 -7.71 5.42
N LEU A 22 6.30 -8.98 5.77
CA LEU A 22 5.32 -9.39 6.79
C LEU A 22 5.70 -8.83 8.16
N LYS A 23 6.98 -8.89 8.53
CA LYS A 23 7.49 -8.32 9.78
C LYS A 23 7.18 -6.83 9.86
N LEU A 24 7.52 -6.05 8.83
CA LEU A 24 7.29 -4.61 8.84
C LEU A 24 5.80 -4.25 8.88
N ARG A 25 4.94 -4.98 8.15
CA ARG A 25 3.49 -4.81 8.21
C ARG A 25 2.96 -5.08 9.62
N ASN A 26 3.43 -6.13 10.27
CA ASN A 26 3.04 -6.45 11.64
C ASN A 26 3.51 -5.38 12.63
N GLU A 27 4.76 -4.92 12.53
CA GLU A 27 5.29 -3.84 13.37
C GLU A 27 4.46 -2.56 13.25
N VAL A 28 4.06 -2.16 12.04
CA VAL A 28 3.33 -0.90 11.81
C VAL A 28 1.83 -1.04 12.05
N PHE A 29 1.16 -2.01 11.43
CA PHE A 29 -0.29 -2.08 11.46
C PHE A 29 -0.85 -2.78 12.70
N VAL A 30 -0.10 -3.69 13.31
CA VAL A 30 -0.58 -4.45 14.48
C VAL A 30 0.01 -3.87 15.76
N VAL A 31 1.34 -3.80 15.85
CA VAL A 31 2.02 -3.40 17.09
C VAL A 31 1.94 -1.89 17.31
N GLU A 32 2.39 -1.07 16.36
CA GLU A 32 2.41 0.39 16.52
C GLU A 32 1.00 0.98 16.64
N GLN A 33 0.06 0.51 15.82
CA GLN A 33 -1.34 0.96 15.88
C GLN A 33 -2.13 0.32 17.03
N ASN A 34 -1.55 -0.62 17.78
CA ASN A 34 -2.22 -1.39 18.82
C ASN A 34 -3.58 -1.95 18.34
N CYS A 35 -3.57 -2.50 17.13
CA CYS A 35 -4.74 -2.92 16.39
C CYS A 35 -4.63 -4.42 16.08
N PRO A 36 -5.20 -5.30 16.93
CA PRO A 36 -5.13 -6.73 16.71
C PRO A 36 -6.09 -7.15 15.59
N TYR A 37 -5.55 -7.38 14.38
CA TYR A 37 -6.29 -7.93 13.25
C TYR A 37 -5.44 -8.94 12.47
N LEU A 38 -6.08 -9.71 11.59
CA LEU A 38 -5.39 -10.69 10.73
C LEU A 38 -4.78 -9.99 9.50
N ASP A 39 -3.52 -9.56 9.59
CA ASP A 39 -2.83 -8.91 8.47
C ASP A 39 -2.59 -9.86 7.27
N CYS A 40 -2.23 -11.11 7.56
CA CYS A 40 -2.03 -12.17 6.58
C CYS A 40 -3.38 -12.71 6.07
N ASP A 41 -4.04 -11.91 5.25
CA ASP A 41 -5.41 -12.11 4.77
C ASP A 41 -5.58 -13.09 3.59
N ASN A 42 -4.53 -13.83 3.22
CA ASN A 42 -4.47 -14.72 2.05
C ASN A 42 -4.75 -14.04 0.69
N LYS A 43 -4.66 -12.70 0.62
CA LYS A 43 -4.74 -11.98 -0.66
C LYS A 43 -3.37 -11.78 -1.28
N ASP A 44 -2.31 -11.80 -0.48
CA ASP A 44 -0.92 -11.59 -0.91
C ASP A 44 -0.54 -12.47 -2.11
N GLN A 45 -0.99 -13.71 -2.16
CA GLN A 45 -0.71 -14.67 -3.24
C GLN A 45 -1.19 -14.22 -4.63
N LYS A 46 -2.19 -13.32 -4.68
CA LYS A 46 -2.74 -12.79 -5.94
C LYS A 46 -2.24 -11.38 -6.26
N CYS A 47 -1.35 -10.83 -5.43
CA CYS A 47 -0.98 -9.43 -5.48
C CYS A 47 0.44 -9.24 -6.00
N ASP A 48 0.70 -8.01 -6.43
CA ASP A 48 2.04 -7.50 -6.65
C ASP A 48 2.49 -6.67 -5.45
N HIS A 49 3.80 -6.64 -5.23
CA HIS A 49 4.44 -6.08 -4.05
C HIS A 49 5.47 -5.04 -4.48
N LEU A 50 5.23 -3.79 -4.08
CA LEU A 50 6.12 -2.66 -4.32
C LEU A 50 6.78 -2.25 -3.01
N TRP A 51 8.12 -2.17 -2.98
CA TRP A 51 8.83 -1.69 -1.80
C TRP A 51 10.14 -0.97 -2.13
N ALA A 52 10.61 -0.20 -1.16
CA ALA A 52 11.89 0.48 -1.18
C ALA A 52 12.82 -0.10 -0.12
N MET A 53 14.10 -0.25 -0.46
CA MET A 53 15.16 -0.64 0.45
C MET A 53 16.13 0.53 0.69
N ILE A 54 16.50 0.72 1.96
CA ILE A 54 17.59 1.62 2.40
C ILE A 54 18.41 0.85 3.44
N ASN A 55 19.73 0.77 3.27
CA ASN A 55 20.64 0.09 4.21
C ASN A 55 20.21 -1.35 4.58
N ASN A 56 19.70 -2.11 3.60
CA ASN A 56 19.15 -3.47 3.77
C ASN A 56 17.86 -3.59 4.58
N ASP A 57 17.21 -2.48 4.92
CA ASP A 57 15.87 -2.47 5.52
C ASP A 57 14.81 -2.02 4.52
N ILE A 58 13.61 -2.58 4.65
CA ILE A 58 12.44 -2.06 3.93
C ILE A 58 12.09 -0.69 4.53
N ALA A 59 12.16 0.34 3.71
CA ALA A 59 11.88 1.72 4.08
C ALA A 59 10.43 2.14 3.79
N ALA A 60 9.79 1.53 2.78
CA ALA A 60 8.39 1.76 2.42
C ALA A 60 7.83 0.54 1.67
N TYR A 61 6.53 0.31 1.77
CA TYR A 61 5.85 -0.83 1.15
C TYR A 61 4.41 -0.49 0.76
N ALA A 62 3.96 -1.02 -0.38
CA ALA A 62 2.56 -1.08 -0.79
C ALA A 62 2.27 -2.43 -1.47
N ARG A 63 1.03 -2.89 -1.31
CA ARG A 63 0.48 -4.03 -2.04
C ARG A 63 -0.43 -3.54 -3.15
N ILE A 64 -0.21 -4.02 -4.37
CA ILE A 64 -1.08 -3.79 -5.51
C ILE A 64 -1.99 -5.01 -5.65
N VAL A 65 -3.30 -4.77 -5.56
CA VAL A 65 -4.32 -5.81 -5.51
C VAL A 65 -5.14 -5.75 -6.81
N PRO A 66 -5.17 -6.83 -7.60
CA PRO A 66 -5.97 -6.87 -8.82
C PRO A 66 -7.46 -6.66 -8.58
N ALA A 67 -8.16 -6.21 -9.64
CA ALA A 67 -9.60 -6.11 -9.67
C ALA A 67 -10.28 -7.44 -9.32
N GLY A 68 -11.34 -7.38 -8.53
CA GLY A 68 -12.13 -8.54 -8.08
C GLY A 68 -11.56 -9.27 -6.86
N VAL A 69 -10.39 -8.90 -6.34
CA VAL A 69 -9.80 -9.53 -5.14
C VAL A 69 -10.23 -8.82 -3.85
N SER A 70 -10.12 -7.49 -3.82
CA SER A 70 -10.61 -6.68 -2.69
C SER A 70 -11.74 -5.75 -3.10
N PHE A 71 -11.65 -5.15 -4.28
CA PHE A 71 -12.63 -4.21 -4.81
C PHE A 71 -12.94 -4.56 -6.27
N LYS A 72 -13.95 -3.92 -6.85
CA LYS A 72 -14.26 -4.05 -8.28
C LYS A 72 -13.09 -3.57 -9.16
N GLU A 73 -12.36 -2.55 -8.71
CA GLU A 73 -11.20 -1.98 -9.40
C GLU A 73 -9.88 -2.55 -8.87
N VAL A 74 -8.79 -2.29 -9.61
CA VAL A 74 -7.44 -2.44 -9.08
C VAL A 74 -7.30 -1.53 -7.85
N SER A 75 -6.62 -2.00 -6.83
CA SER A 75 -6.49 -1.24 -5.59
C SER A 75 -5.09 -1.25 -5.01
N ILE A 76 -4.79 -0.22 -4.23
CA ILE A 76 -3.55 -0.12 -3.46
C ILE A 76 -3.92 -0.33 -1.99
N GLY A 77 -3.24 -1.26 -1.32
CA GLY A 77 -3.42 -1.53 0.10
C GLY A 77 -2.11 -1.66 0.85
N ARG A 78 -2.19 -1.77 2.18
CA ARG A 78 -1.03 -1.96 3.06
C ARG A 78 0.07 -0.91 2.83
N VAL A 79 -0.33 0.33 2.54
CA VAL A 79 0.59 1.46 2.33
C VAL A 79 1.24 1.82 3.66
N LEU A 80 2.56 1.68 3.75
CA LEU A 80 3.31 2.03 4.95
C LEU A 80 4.69 2.63 4.64
N SER A 81 5.22 3.35 5.62
CA SER A 81 6.62 3.79 5.66
C SER A 81 7.21 3.38 7.00
N ASN A 82 8.40 2.77 6.94
CA ASN A 82 9.11 2.32 8.13
C ASN A 82 9.43 3.52 9.04
N PRO A 83 9.12 3.45 10.36
CA PRO A 83 9.40 4.51 11.32
C PRO A 83 10.80 5.11 11.25
N ALA A 84 11.83 4.28 11.04
CA ALA A 84 13.23 4.70 10.95
C ALA A 84 13.53 5.60 9.74
N TYR A 85 12.70 5.55 8.70
CA TYR A 85 12.89 6.27 7.44
C TYR A 85 11.78 7.30 7.15
N ARG A 86 10.92 7.60 8.15
CA ARG A 86 9.89 8.64 8.03
C ARG A 86 10.52 10.01 7.74
N LYS A 87 9.72 10.92 7.14
CA LYS A 87 10.10 12.29 6.75
C LYS A 87 11.06 12.43 5.56
N GLN A 88 11.47 11.33 4.93
CA GLN A 88 12.31 11.36 3.71
C GLN A 88 11.48 11.43 2.39
N LYS A 89 10.22 11.88 2.46
CA LYS A 89 9.25 11.89 1.34
C LYS A 89 9.01 10.52 0.66
N ILE A 90 9.49 9.43 1.25
CA ILE A 90 9.46 8.10 0.64
C ILE A 90 8.03 7.56 0.43
N GLY A 91 7.10 7.88 1.32
CA GLY A 91 5.69 7.52 1.15
C GLY A 91 5.03 8.18 -0.07
N ARG A 92 5.45 9.41 -0.44
CA ARG A 92 4.95 10.05 -1.66
C ARG A 92 5.48 9.38 -2.92
N GLU A 93 6.77 9.05 -2.91
CA GLU A 93 7.40 8.32 -4.03
C GLU A 93 6.83 6.91 -4.16
N LEU A 94 6.52 6.23 -3.05
CA LEU A 94 5.84 4.94 -3.03
C LEU A 94 4.49 5.03 -3.75
N MET A 95 3.65 6.00 -3.39
CA MET A 95 2.34 6.16 -4.03
C MET A 95 2.44 6.52 -5.50
N ARG A 96 3.37 7.41 -5.87
CA ARG A 96 3.62 7.75 -7.28
C ARG A 96 3.96 6.49 -8.08
N ARG A 97 4.93 5.70 -7.60
CA ARG A 97 5.33 4.43 -8.22
C ARG A 97 4.20 3.41 -8.24
N ALA A 98 3.38 3.33 -7.20
CA ALA A 98 2.25 2.40 -7.17
C ALA A 98 1.25 2.72 -8.29
N VAL A 99 0.91 4.01 -8.47
CA VAL A 99 0.04 4.46 -9.56
C VAL A 99 0.71 4.20 -10.92
N ASP A 100 1.98 4.55 -11.09
CA ASP A 100 2.70 4.32 -12.35
C ASP A 100 2.72 2.83 -12.73
N ASN A 101 3.07 1.93 -11.80
CA ASN A 101 3.08 0.49 -12.07
C ASN A 101 1.68 -0.05 -12.41
N ILE A 102 0.61 0.46 -11.77
CA ILE A 102 -0.75 0.07 -12.13
C ILE A 102 -1.08 0.53 -13.56
N MET A 103 -0.72 1.76 -13.93
CA MET A 103 -0.97 2.29 -15.27
C MET A 103 -0.19 1.52 -16.33
N ASP A 104 1.06 1.15 -16.05
CA ASP A 104 1.90 0.37 -16.95
C ASP A 104 1.36 -1.06 -17.16
N GLN A 105 0.85 -1.70 -16.10
CA GLN A 105 0.41 -3.09 -16.13
C GLN A 105 -1.04 -3.26 -16.61
N TYR A 106 -1.95 -2.37 -16.18
CA TYR A 106 -3.39 -2.50 -16.42
C TYR A 106 -3.94 -1.45 -17.40
N GLY A 107 -3.13 -0.47 -17.79
CA GLY A 107 -3.55 0.65 -18.63
C GLY A 107 -4.33 1.71 -17.85
N ALA A 108 -5.11 2.51 -18.59
CA ALA A 108 -5.94 3.58 -18.05
C ALA A 108 -7.18 3.02 -17.30
N VAL A 109 -6.95 2.55 -16.07
CA VAL A 109 -7.98 1.98 -15.20
C VAL A 109 -8.22 2.85 -13.97
N ASP A 110 -9.39 2.69 -13.37
CA ASP A 110 -9.69 3.26 -12.06
C ASP A 110 -8.85 2.56 -10.97
N ILE A 111 -8.41 3.32 -9.96
CA ILE A 111 -7.67 2.80 -8.80
C ILE A 111 -8.42 3.11 -7.51
N ARG A 112 -8.69 2.07 -6.72
CA ARG A 112 -9.35 2.16 -5.41
C ARG A 112 -8.33 2.13 -4.27
N ILE A 113 -8.64 2.82 -3.17
CA ILE A 113 -7.92 2.67 -1.91
C ILE A 113 -8.91 2.75 -0.74
N GLY A 114 -8.74 1.86 0.24
CA GLY A 114 -9.29 2.04 1.58
C GLY A 114 -8.28 2.86 2.39
N ALA A 115 -8.65 4.05 2.82
CA ALA A 115 -7.77 5.02 3.45
C ALA A 115 -8.27 5.35 4.85
N GLN A 116 -7.34 5.40 5.83
CA GLN A 116 -7.62 6.04 7.12
C GLN A 116 -8.00 7.50 6.87
N LEU A 117 -9.06 7.99 7.51
CA LEU A 117 -9.67 9.29 7.21
C LEU A 117 -8.66 10.45 7.27
N TYR A 118 -7.73 10.43 8.23
CA TYR A 118 -6.71 11.49 8.36
C TYR A 118 -5.71 11.54 7.19
N LEU A 119 -5.63 10.50 6.36
CA LEU A 119 -4.80 10.44 5.14
C LEU A 119 -5.54 10.93 3.89
N LYS A 120 -6.79 11.39 4.00
CA LYS A 120 -7.58 11.89 2.87
C LYS A 120 -6.81 12.89 2.00
N ALA A 121 -6.29 13.97 2.60
CA ALA A 121 -5.55 15.02 1.89
C ALA A 121 -4.26 14.50 1.24
N PHE A 122 -3.63 13.48 1.82
CA PHE A 122 -2.46 12.84 1.24
C PHE A 122 -2.82 12.13 -0.07
N TYR A 123 -3.89 11.34 -0.10
CA TYR A 123 -4.34 10.63 -1.30
C TYR A 123 -4.98 11.56 -2.34
N GLU A 124 -5.67 12.63 -1.92
CA GLU A 124 -6.15 13.69 -2.82
C GLU A 124 -5.00 14.31 -3.63
N SER A 125 -3.81 14.43 -3.03
CA SER A 125 -2.62 14.93 -3.74
C SER A 125 -2.13 14.03 -4.89
N PHE A 126 -2.66 12.80 -5.00
CA PHE A 126 -2.40 11.86 -6.10
C PHE A 126 -3.61 11.69 -7.04
N GLY A 127 -4.66 12.53 -6.89
CA GLY A 127 -5.86 12.51 -7.73
C GLY A 127 -6.96 11.56 -7.26
N PHE A 128 -6.85 10.98 -6.05
CA PHE A 128 -7.94 10.23 -5.45
C PHE A 128 -9.04 11.17 -4.96
N GLN A 129 -10.29 10.74 -5.07
CA GLN A 129 -11.46 11.44 -4.54
C GLN A 129 -12.26 10.48 -3.66
N GLN A 130 -12.82 10.99 -2.56
CA GLN A 130 -13.65 10.18 -1.68
C GLN A 130 -14.85 9.59 -2.45
N ALA A 131 -15.09 8.30 -2.26
CA ALA A 131 -16.10 7.52 -3.00
C ALA A 131 -17.08 6.77 -2.09
N SER A 132 -16.91 6.86 -0.77
CA SER A 132 -17.83 6.30 0.24
C SER A 132 -18.13 7.31 1.35
N GLU A 133 -19.13 7.00 2.17
CA GLU A 133 -19.25 7.57 3.51
C GLU A 133 -18.11 7.08 4.42
N GLU A 134 -17.94 7.76 5.56
CA GLU A 134 -17.01 7.33 6.61
C GLU A 134 -17.52 6.04 7.27
N TYR A 135 -16.62 5.09 7.52
CA TYR A 135 -16.90 3.86 8.24
C TYR A 135 -15.78 3.52 9.22
N LEU A 136 -16.04 2.65 10.18
CA LEU A 136 -15.02 2.16 11.11
C LEU A 136 -14.45 0.82 10.62
N GLU A 137 -13.13 0.73 10.56
CA GLU A 137 -12.38 -0.52 10.36
C GLU A 137 -11.45 -0.68 11.55
N ASP A 138 -11.66 -1.75 12.33
CA ASP A 138 -10.93 -2.03 13.59
C ASP A 138 -10.87 -0.84 14.57
N GLY A 139 -11.95 -0.06 14.64
CA GLY A 139 -12.09 1.11 15.51
C GLY A 139 -11.44 2.39 14.98
N ILE A 140 -10.88 2.35 13.76
CA ILE A 140 -10.24 3.48 13.11
C ILE A 140 -11.16 4.02 12.00
N PRO A 141 -11.42 5.34 11.94
CA PRO A 141 -12.16 5.96 10.85
C PRO A 141 -11.48 5.77 9.49
N HIS A 142 -12.24 5.24 8.53
CA HIS A 142 -11.83 4.97 7.16
C HIS A 142 -12.81 5.54 6.14
N ILE A 143 -12.30 5.78 4.94
CA ILE A 143 -13.05 6.12 3.73
C ILE A 143 -12.48 5.33 2.56
N GLU A 144 -13.33 4.99 1.60
CA GLU A 144 -12.88 4.55 0.29
C GLU A 144 -12.65 5.76 -0.61
N MET A 145 -11.59 5.70 -1.40
CA MET A 145 -11.27 6.73 -2.38
C MET A 145 -11.00 6.12 -3.75
N LEU A 146 -11.37 6.84 -4.81
CA LEU A 146 -11.21 6.43 -6.19
C LEU A 146 -10.38 7.45 -6.96
N ARG A 147 -9.40 6.97 -7.70
CA ARG A 147 -8.67 7.75 -8.69
C ARG A 147 -9.09 7.30 -10.08
N LYS A 148 -9.58 8.24 -10.89
CA LYS A 148 -9.85 8.02 -12.32
C LYS A 148 -8.54 8.13 -13.13
N PRO A 149 -8.41 7.43 -14.26
CA PRO A 149 -7.29 7.67 -15.18
C PRO A 149 -7.36 9.10 -15.72
N HIS A 150 -6.19 9.69 -16.01
CA HIS A 150 -6.05 11.02 -16.64
C HIS A 150 -5.60 10.87 -18.07
#